data_AF-W4RNT1-F1
#
_entry.id   AF-W4RNT1-F1
#
_cell.length_a   1.000
_cell.length_b   1.000
_cell.length_c   1.000
_cell.angle_alpha   90.00
_cell.angle_beta   90.00
_cell.angle_gamma   90.00
#
_symmetry.space_group_name_H-M   'P 1'
#
loop_
_entity.id
_entity.type
_entity.pdbx_description
1 polymer ?
#
loop_
_entity_poly.entity_id
_entity_poly.type
_entity_poly.pdbx_seq_one_letter_code
_entity_poly.pdbx_strand_id
1 'polypeptide(L)'
;MYNFLFYQHTLWRYKAVTVAWLNHTLIEIAFTFFIVPVVLMLYLEYFPKEKVRGFLYLMIWVAYFSVIEYLFEAKGLFVYENGWNGWWSVLFNIITFTVIRIHYKNALAAFLVSAPIIAILLLFFHPALHDLK
;
A
#
# COMPACT_ATOMS: atom_id res chain seq x y z
N MET A 1 0.56 -7.63 -5.20
CA MET A 1 0.88 -7.88 -6.63
C MET A 1 2.22 -7.28 -7.04
N TYR A 2 2.53 -6.03 -6.65
CA TYR A 2 3.82 -5.39 -6.92
C TYR A 2 5.05 -6.24 -6.51
N ASN A 3 5.09 -6.74 -5.27
CA ASN A 3 6.23 -7.55 -4.78
C ASN A 3 6.38 -8.90 -5.51
N PHE A 4 5.33 -9.40 -6.17
CA PHE A 4 5.44 -10.61 -7.00
C PHE A 4 6.10 -10.32 -8.35
N LEU A 5 5.86 -9.12 -8.91
CA LEU A 5 6.47 -8.69 -10.17
C LEU A 5 7.93 -8.25 -9.97
N PHE A 6 8.23 -7.63 -8.83
CA PHE A 6 9.56 -7.10 -8.50
C PHE A 6 10.18 -7.81 -7.30
N TYR A 7 10.09 -9.14 -7.27
CA TYR A 7 10.54 -9.94 -6.13
C TYR A 7 12.06 -9.78 -5.83
N GLN A 8 12.87 -9.45 -6.84
CA GLN A 8 14.30 -9.16 -6.67
C GLN A 8 14.60 -7.70 -6.29
N HIS A 9 13.61 -6.80 -6.34
CA HIS A 9 13.76 -5.38 -6.05
C HIS A 9 12.54 -4.85 -5.27
N THR A 10 12.30 -5.45 -4.10
CA THR A 10 11.19 -5.09 -3.20
C THR A 10 11.42 -3.74 -2.55
N LEU A 11 10.39 -2.90 -2.49
CA LEU A 11 10.48 -1.60 -1.77
C LEU A 11 10.27 -1.79 -0.27
N TRP A 12 9.48 -2.79 0.08
CA TRP A 12 9.30 -3.23 1.44
C TRP A 12 9.08 -4.73 1.45
N ARG A 13 9.41 -5.36 2.56
CA ARG A 13 9.14 -6.78 2.75
C ARG A 13 8.75 -7.12 4.18
N TYR A 14 7.85 -8.09 4.31
CA TYR A 14 7.50 -8.67 5.61
C TYR A 14 8.52 -9.73 6.01
N LYS A 15 9.10 -9.60 7.19
CA LYS A 15 10.05 -10.56 7.76
C LYS A 15 9.41 -11.26 8.94
N ALA A 16 9.10 -12.55 8.81
CA ALA A 16 8.65 -13.32 9.96
C ALA A 16 9.85 -13.67 10.85
N VAL A 17 9.79 -13.25 12.11
CA VAL A 17 10.87 -13.51 13.09
C VAL A 17 10.59 -14.76 13.92
N THR A 18 9.34 -15.19 14.04
CA THR A 18 8.91 -16.17 15.06
C THR A 18 8.60 -17.57 14.56
N VAL A 19 8.30 -17.78 13.26
CA VAL A 19 7.92 -19.12 12.76
C VAL A 19 8.36 -19.34 11.32
N ALA A 20 9.13 -20.40 11.07
CA ALA A 20 9.72 -20.69 9.75
C ALA A 20 8.70 -21.01 8.65
N TRP A 21 7.50 -21.48 9.01
CA TRP A 21 6.41 -21.74 8.05
C TRP A 21 5.61 -20.47 7.70
N LEU A 22 5.68 -19.43 8.53
CA LEU A 22 5.00 -18.16 8.31
C LEU A 22 5.85 -17.31 7.36
N ASN A 23 5.99 -17.76 6.12
CA ASN A 23 6.88 -17.10 5.16
C ASN A 23 6.22 -15.82 4.60
N HIS A 24 7.03 -14.86 4.13
CA HIS A 24 6.58 -13.57 3.55
C HIS A 24 5.36 -13.72 2.63
N THR A 25 5.40 -14.72 1.76
CA THR A 25 4.36 -15.02 0.76
C THR A 25 3.00 -15.33 1.40
N LEU A 26 2.97 -16.08 2.51
CA LEU A 26 1.71 -16.45 3.15
C LEU A 26 1.05 -15.23 3.81
N ILE A 27 1.85 -14.40 4.48
CA ILE A 27 1.40 -13.13 5.07
C ILE A 27 0.86 -12.22 3.96
N GLU A 28 1.59 -12.08 2.86
CA GLU A 28 1.18 -11.22 1.76
C GLU A 28 -0.08 -11.71 1.06
N ILE A 29 -0.25 -13.02 0.86
CA ILE A 29 -1.49 -13.60 0.31
C ILE A 29 -2.66 -13.34 1.25
N ALA A 30 -2.51 -13.66 2.55
CA ALA A 30 -3.56 -13.43 3.53
C ALA A 30 -3.98 -11.96 3.57
N PHE A 31 -2.99 -11.07 3.57
CA PHE A 31 -3.22 -9.63 3.58
C PHE A 31 -3.92 -9.16 2.30
N THR A 32 -3.43 -9.59 1.13
CA THR A 32 -3.93 -9.12 -0.16
C THR A 32 -5.34 -9.62 -0.46
N PHE A 33 -5.67 -10.87 -0.12
CA PHE A 33 -6.94 -11.49 -0.51
C PHE A 33 -8.03 -11.47 0.55
N PHE A 34 -7.67 -11.29 1.83
CA PHE A 34 -8.65 -11.26 2.91
C PHE A 34 -8.69 -9.91 3.61
N ILE A 35 -7.54 -9.43 4.10
CA ILE A 35 -7.51 -8.22 4.93
C ILE A 35 -7.81 -6.98 4.09
N VAL A 36 -7.13 -6.81 2.95
CA VAL A 36 -7.32 -5.64 2.08
C VAL A 36 -8.76 -5.53 1.58
N PRO A 37 -9.40 -6.56 0.98
CA PRO A 37 -10.77 -6.43 0.50
C PRO A 37 -11.76 -6.06 1.59
N VAL A 38 -11.66 -6.67 2.78
CA VAL A 38 -12.52 -6.36 3.93
C VAL A 38 -12.34 -4.92 4.38
N VAL A 39 -11.09 -4.47 4.50
CA VAL A 39 -10.77 -3.09 4.87
C VAL A 39 -11.33 -2.11 3.84
N LEU A 40 -11.17 -2.39 2.55
CA LEU A 40 -11.67 -1.51 1.49
C LEU A 40 -13.19 -1.43 1.49
N MET A 41 -13.88 -2.55 1.74
CA MET A 41 -15.34 -2.54 1.91
C MET A 41 -15.76 -1.64 3.09
N LEU A 42 -15.14 -1.80 4.26
CA LEU A 42 -15.43 -0.96 5.42
C LEU A 42 -15.13 0.52 5.16
N TYR A 43 -13.98 0.80 4.54
CA TYR A 43 -13.60 2.17 4.17
C TYR A 43 -14.64 2.82 3.27
N LEU A 44 -15.10 2.11 2.23
CA LEU A 44 -16.05 2.65 1.25
C LEU A 44 -17.46 2.78 1.80
N GLU A 45 -17.94 1.78 2.54
CA GLU A 45 -19.31 1.73 3.10
C GLU A 45 -19.56 2.90 4.08
N TYR A 46 -18.60 3.15 4.97
CA TYR A 46 -18.75 4.18 6.00
C TYR A 46 -18.16 5.54 5.60
N PHE A 47 -17.79 5.73 4.33
CA PHE A 47 -17.16 6.98 3.90
C PHE A 47 -18.14 8.17 4.01
N PRO A 48 -17.84 9.21 4.82
CA PRO A 48 -18.76 10.32 5.04
C PRO A 48 -19.08 11.10 3.75
N LYS A 49 -20.34 11.54 3.61
CA LYS A 49 -20.76 12.41 2.49
C LYS A 49 -20.21 13.83 2.60
N GLU A 50 -20.03 14.31 3.82
CA GLU A 50 -19.49 15.64 4.10
C GLU A 50 -17.97 15.70 3.81
N LYS A 51 -17.51 16.77 3.14
CA LYS A 51 -16.11 16.88 2.67
C LYS A 51 -15.10 16.87 3.82
N VAL A 52 -15.33 17.64 4.89
CA VAL A 52 -14.40 17.74 6.02
C VAL A 52 -14.32 16.42 6.77
N ARG A 53 -15.49 15.82 7.08
CA ARG A 53 -15.54 14.49 7.70
C ARG A 53 -14.90 13.42 6.83
N GLY A 54 -15.09 13.48 5.51
CA GLY A 54 -14.46 12.57 4.55
C GLY A 54 -12.92 12.69 4.54
N PHE A 55 -12.40 13.91 4.60
CA PHE A 55 -10.96 14.15 4.72
C PHE A 55 -10.40 13.60 6.05
N LEU A 56 -11.05 13.91 7.18
CA LEU A 56 -10.65 13.37 8.49
C LEU A 56 -10.71 11.84 8.52
N TYR A 57 -11.76 11.25 7.95
CA TYR A 57 -11.92 9.81 7.85
C TYR A 57 -10.78 9.16 7.06
N LEU A 58 -10.40 9.74 5.92
CA LEU A 58 -9.23 9.30 5.15
C LEU A 58 -7.96 9.37 5.99
N MET A 59 -7.72 10.49 6.68
CA MET A 59 -6.52 10.67 7.51
C MET A 59 -6.46 9.67 8.67
N ILE A 60 -7.59 9.31 9.26
CA ILE A 60 -7.67 8.27 10.30
C ILE A 60 -7.24 6.91 9.75
N TRP A 61 -7.71 6.53 8.57
CA TRP A 61 -7.31 5.28 7.92
C TRP A 61 -5.82 5.26 7.57
N VAL A 62 -5.30 6.37 7.01
CA VAL A 62 -3.87 6.51 6.74
C VAL A 62 -3.06 6.38 8.02
N ALA A 63 -3.44 7.10 9.08
CA ALA A 63 -2.76 7.03 10.38
C ALA A 63 -2.81 5.62 10.97
N TYR A 64 -3.95 4.93 10.90
CA TYR A 64 -4.11 3.56 11.37
C TYR A 64 -3.12 2.61 10.71
N PHE A 65 -3.03 2.62 9.37
CA PHE A 65 -2.11 1.77 8.63
C PHE A 65 -0.64 2.16 8.87
N SER A 66 -0.34 3.45 8.92
CA SER A 66 1.02 3.94 9.19
C SER A 66 1.50 3.58 10.59
N VAL A 67 0.63 3.62 11.60
CA VAL A 67 0.97 3.18 12.97
C VAL A 67 1.23 1.68 13.00
N ILE A 68 0.39 0.86 12.35
CA ILE A 68 0.62 -0.59 12.29
C ILE A 68 1.95 -0.91 11.61
N GLU A 69 2.23 -0.26 10.47
CA GLU A 69 3.48 -0.45 9.74
C GLU A 69 4.68 -0.07 10.60
N TYR A 70 4.63 1.09 11.27
CA TYR A 70 5.68 1.52 12.19
C TYR A 70 5.90 0.52 13.32
N LEU A 71 4.83 -0.02 13.92
CA LEU A 71 4.95 -1.05 14.95
C LEU A 71 5.58 -2.35 14.42
N PHE A 72 5.33 -2.70 13.16
CA PHE A 72 5.94 -3.86 12.54
C PHE A 72 7.41 -3.60 12.22
N GLU A 73 7.75 -2.41 11.73
CA GLU A 73 9.12 -2.00 11.46
C GLU A 73 9.96 -1.94 12.75
N ALA A 74 9.43 -1.35 13.82
CA ALA A 74 10.07 -1.32 15.14
C ALA A 74 10.34 -2.72 15.71
N LYS A 75 9.57 -3.73 15.31
CA LYS A 75 9.77 -5.14 15.69
C LYS A 75 10.66 -5.92 14.72
N GLY A 76 11.18 -5.27 13.68
CA GLY A 76 11.94 -5.90 12.60
C GLY A 76 11.10 -6.86 11.73
N LEU A 77 9.78 -6.75 11.79
CA LEU A 77 8.82 -7.54 11.02
C LEU A 77 8.49 -6.92 9.66
N PHE A 78 8.80 -5.64 9.49
CA PHE A 78 8.67 -4.91 8.24
C PHE A 78 9.99 -4.22 7.95
N VAL A 79 10.56 -4.45 6.77
CA VAL A 79 11.86 -3.89 6.39
C VAL A 79 11.68 -3.08 5.13
N TYR A 80 12.15 -1.83 5.18
CA TYR A 80 12.24 -0.94 4.03
C TYR A 80 13.50 -1.24 3.22
N GLU A 81 13.38 -1.25 1.89
CA GLU A 81 14.47 -1.56 0.97
C GLU A 81 14.44 -0.61 -0.24
N ASN A 82 15.53 -0.55 -1.01
CA ASN A 82 15.60 0.18 -2.28
C ASN A 82 15.18 1.67 -2.21
N GLY A 83 15.62 2.36 -1.16
CA GLY A 83 15.36 3.80 -0.96
C GLY A 83 13.96 4.13 -0.45
N TRP A 84 13.10 3.13 -0.24
CA TRP A 84 11.81 3.30 0.41
C TRP A 84 11.98 3.58 1.90
N ASN A 85 11.03 4.29 2.50
CA ASN A 85 10.99 4.57 3.93
C ASN A 85 9.55 4.81 4.39
N GLY A 86 9.34 4.95 5.70
CA GLY A 86 7.99 5.14 6.25
C GLY A 86 7.23 6.36 5.72
N TRP A 87 7.90 7.44 5.32
CA TRP A 87 7.23 8.59 4.70
C TRP A 87 6.65 8.24 3.33
N TRP A 88 7.39 7.47 2.53
CA TRP A 88 6.89 6.97 1.25
C TRP A 88 5.71 6.03 1.43
N SER A 89 5.71 5.18 2.47
CA SER A 89 4.55 4.36 2.82
C SER A 89 3.33 5.18 3.24
N VAL A 90 3.50 6.22 4.06
CA VAL A 90 2.40 7.13 4.43
C VAL A 90 1.82 7.78 3.17
N LEU A 91 2.67 8.31 2.29
CA LEU A 91 2.22 8.91 1.03
C LEU A 91 1.50 7.90 0.14
N PHE A 92 2.03 6.69 0.04
CA PHE A 92 1.42 5.59 -0.71
C PHE A 92 0.03 5.26 -0.15
N ASN A 93 -0.15 5.18 1.16
CA ASN A 93 -1.47 4.98 1.79
C ASN A 93 -2.46 6.10 1.43
N ILE A 94 -2.03 7.37 1.49
CA ILE A 94 -2.87 8.52 1.09
C ILE A 94 -3.34 8.36 -0.36
N ILE A 95 -2.41 8.05 -1.27
CA ILE A 95 -2.69 7.81 -2.68
C ILE A 95 -3.67 6.66 -2.86
N THR A 96 -3.42 5.51 -2.23
CA THR A 96 -4.25 4.30 -2.36
C THR A 96 -5.68 4.56 -1.92
N PHE A 97 -5.89 5.09 -0.70
CA PHE A 97 -7.24 5.37 -0.21
C PHE A 97 -7.98 6.44 -1.04
N THR A 98 -7.25 7.40 -1.59
CA THR A 98 -7.81 8.43 -2.49
C THR A 98 -8.23 7.83 -3.82
N VAL A 99 -7.34 7.07 -4.48
CA VAL A 99 -7.61 6.45 -5.78
C VAL A 99 -8.76 5.45 -5.68
N ILE A 100 -8.82 4.64 -4.61
CA ILE A 100 -9.94 3.71 -4.38
C ILE A 100 -11.26 4.46 -4.22
N ARG A 101 -11.26 5.59 -3.53
CA ARG A 101 -12.46 6.42 -3.39
C ARG A 101 -12.91 7.01 -4.73
N ILE A 102 -11.96 7.44 -5.57
CA ILE A 102 -12.25 7.91 -6.94
C ILE A 102 -12.79 6.76 -7.78
N HIS A 103 -12.16 5.59 -7.73
CA HIS A 103 -12.54 4.40 -8.50
C HIS A 103 -13.97 3.97 -8.22
N TYR A 104 -14.36 3.97 -6.94
CA TYR A 104 -15.73 3.66 -6.52
C TYR A 104 -16.78 4.61 -7.13
N LYS A 105 -16.42 5.87 -7.37
CA LYS A 105 -17.32 6.85 -8.02
C LYS A 105 -17.26 6.80 -9.54
N ASN A 106 -16.05 6.64 -10.09
CA ASN A 106 -15.79 6.63 -11.52
C ASN A 106 -14.49 5.86 -11.80
N ALA A 107 -14.63 4.67 -12.36
CA ALA A 107 -13.50 3.79 -12.67
C ALA A 107 -12.52 4.42 -13.69
N LEU A 108 -13.04 5.10 -14.73
CA LEU A 108 -12.22 5.74 -15.77
C LEU A 108 -11.36 6.86 -15.18
N ALA A 109 -11.96 7.70 -14.32
CA ALA A 109 -11.23 8.78 -13.65
C ALA A 109 -10.10 8.23 -12.77
N ALA A 110 -10.33 7.10 -12.09
CA ALA A 110 -9.29 6.47 -11.30
C ALA A 110 -8.13 5.96 -12.14
N PHE A 111 -8.39 5.36 -13.30
CA PHE A 111 -7.32 4.92 -14.21
C PHE A 111 -6.47 6.10 -14.72
N LEU A 112 -7.13 7.20 -15.10
CA LEU A 112 -6.45 8.40 -15.57
C LEU A 112 -5.57 9.05 -14.48
N VAL A 113 -6.00 8.99 -13.22
CA VAL A 113 -5.21 9.50 -12.07
C VAL A 113 -4.12 8.51 -11.67
N SER A 114 -4.37 7.21 -11.72
CA SER A 114 -3.40 6.19 -11.31
C SER A 114 -2.22 6.08 -12.29
N ALA A 115 -2.46 6.23 -13.60
CA ALA A 115 -1.41 6.10 -14.61
C ALA A 115 -0.19 7.02 -14.38
N PRO A 116 -0.34 8.35 -14.19
CA PRO A 116 0.79 9.22 -13.93
C PRO A 116 1.44 8.95 -12.56
N ILE A 117 0.65 8.59 -11.54
CA ILE A 117 1.19 8.24 -10.22
C ILE A 117 2.08 7.01 -10.30
N ILE A 118 1.62 5.96 -10.99
CA ILE A 118 2.41 4.74 -11.22
C ILE A 118 3.68 5.07 -11.99
N ALA A 119 3.59 5.88 -13.06
CA ALA A 119 4.77 6.28 -13.83
C ALA A 119 5.81 7.01 -12.96
N ILE A 120 5.39 7.95 -12.12
CA ILE A 120 6.29 8.66 -11.19
C ILE A 120 6.93 7.67 -10.21
N LEU A 121 6.14 6.79 -9.58
CA LEU A 121 6.68 5.81 -8.63
C LEU A 121 7.70 4.87 -9.29
N LEU A 122 7.46 4.44 -10.53
CA LEU A 122 8.41 3.64 -11.30
C LEU A 122 9.70 4.42 -11.59
N LEU A 123 9.61 5.69 -11.99
CA LEU A 123 10.80 6.51 -12.28
C LEU A 123 11.69 6.73 -11.05
N PHE A 124 11.11 6.88 -9.85
CA PHE A 124 11.87 7.13 -8.63
C PHE A 124 12.45 5.86 -8.00
N PHE A 125 11.72 4.75 -8.10
CA PHE A 125 12.00 3.56 -7.29
C PHE A 125 12.37 2.32 -8.08
N HIS A 126 12.31 2.34 -9.42
CA HIS A 126 12.69 1.19 -10.23
C HIS A 126 13.96 1.41 -11.04
N PRO A 127 14.82 0.37 -11.12
CA PRO A 127 15.81 0.30 -12.17
C PRO A 127 15.12 0.22 -13.54
N ALA A 128 15.85 0.58 -14.61
CA ALA A 128 15.29 0.58 -15.96
C ALA A 128 14.66 -0.78 -16.30
N LEU A 129 13.58 -0.78 -17.09
CA LEU A 129 12.87 -2.02 -17.48
C LEU A 129 13.80 -3.09 -18.09
N HIS A 130 14.95 -2.68 -18.62
CA HIS A 130 15.98 -3.54 -19.19
C HIS A 130 16.78 -4.33 -18.12
N ASP A 131 16.84 -3.84 -16.88
CA ASP A 131 17.56 -4.47 -15.76
C ASP A 131 16.72 -5.51 -15.01
N LEU A 132 15.45 -5.70 -15.40
CA LEU A 132 14.51 -6.67 -14.83
C LEU A 132 14.73 -8.12 -15.33
N LYS A 133 15.98 -8.49 -15.64
CA LYS A 133 16.34 -9.86 -16.07
C LYS A 133 16.52 -10.82 -14.90
#